data_AF-A0A9Q0QDT7-F1
#
_entry.id   AF-A0A9Q0QDT7-F1
#
_cell.length_a   1.000
_cell.length_b   1.000
_cell.length_c   1.000
_cell.angle_alpha   90.00
_cell.angle_beta   90.00
_cell.angle_gamma   90.00
#
_symmetry.space_group_name_H-M   'P 1'
#
loop_
_entity.id
_entity.type
_entity.pdbx_description
1 polymer ?
#
loop_
_entity_poly.entity_id
_entity_poly.type
_entity_poly.pdbx_seq_one_letter_code
_entity_poly.pdbx_strand_id
1 'polypeptide(L)'
;MQIFSKELKDTDVRVRFSFPTHCLEHLDFAGNNSVDLRVKDSCGELRVIRCLKRNGDYEKPVLSKGWLKFVADYGLGVGDKVVLLREDDHSLGSQFRIEALRKIVLLGQKAWGEVPRAT
;
A
#
# COMPACT_ATOMS: atom_id res chain seq x y z
N MET A 1 13.69 2.05 1.43
CA MET A 1 13.18 2.89 2.56
C MET A 1 11.69 2.65 2.79
N GLN A 2 11.19 2.55 4.04
CA GLN A 2 9.74 2.43 4.30
C GLN A 2 9.03 3.79 4.23
N ILE A 3 8.00 3.88 3.38
CA ILE A 3 7.14 5.07 3.24
C ILE A 3 6.03 5.06 4.28
N PHE A 4 5.35 3.92 4.43
CA PHE A 4 4.39 3.70 5.51
C PHE A 4 4.26 2.22 5.88
N SER A 5 3.77 1.97 7.09
CA SER A 5 3.30 0.68 7.56
C SER A 5 2.00 0.90 8.32
N LYS A 6 0.93 0.20 7.94
CA LYS A 6 -0.40 0.43 8.51
C LYS A 6 -1.19 -0.86 8.65
N GLU A 7 -1.77 -1.06 9.82
CA GLU A 7 -2.80 -2.08 10.05
C GLU A 7 -4.15 -1.59 9.48
N LEU A 8 -4.78 -2.43 8.66
CA LEU A 8 -5.97 -2.12 7.89
C LEU A 8 -7.20 -2.02 8.80
N LYS A 9 -7.95 -0.93 8.61
CA LYS A 9 -9.27 -0.72 9.22
C LYS A 9 -10.37 -1.08 8.22
N ASP A 10 -11.60 -1.16 8.71
CA ASP A 10 -12.78 -1.49 7.88
C ASP A 10 -12.88 -0.58 6.64
N THR A 11 -12.68 0.73 6.80
CA THR A 11 -12.69 1.69 5.69
C THR A 11 -11.59 1.43 4.66
N ASP A 12 -10.42 0.94 5.11
CA ASP A 12 -9.31 0.64 4.23
C ASP A 12 -9.65 -0.57 3.36
N VAL A 13 -10.23 -1.62 3.93
CA VAL A 13 -10.58 -2.84 3.20
C VAL A 13 -11.78 -2.63 2.26
N ARG A 14 -12.78 -1.83 2.68
CA ARG A 14 -14.06 -1.71 1.94
C ARG A 14 -14.18 -0.52 1.01
N VAL A 15 -13.45 0.57 1.27
CA VAL A 15 -13.69 1.86 0.60
C VAL A 15 -12.41 2.43 -0.01
N ARG A 16 -11.44 2.82 0.83
CA ARG A 16 -10.20 3.47 0.42
C ARG A 16 -9.17 3.40 1.54
N PHE A 17 -7.91 3.20 1.15
CA PHE A 17 -6.81 3.19 2.10
C PHE A 17 -6.26 4.59 2.30
N SER A 18 -6.33 5.11 3.53
CA SER A 18 -5.75 6.40 3.89
C SER A 18 -4.46 6.24 4.69
N PHE A 19 -3.46 7.08 4.47
CA PHE A 19 -2.18 7.00 5.18
C PHE A 19 -1.72 8.39 5.65
N PRO A 20 -0.69 8.48 6.51
CA PRO A 20 -0.23 9.76 7.04
C PRO A 20 0.18 10.76 5.96
N THR A 21 -0.09 12.04 6.19
CA THR A 21 0.19 13.12 5.22
C THR A 21 1.68 13.29 4.93
N HIS A 22 2.56 13.11 5.92
CA HIS A 22 4.01 13.24 5.71
C HIS A 22 4.55 12.31 4.63
N CYS A 23 3.91 11.15 4.40
CA CYS A 23 4.30 10.23 3.33
C CYS A 23 4.20 10.83 1.92
N LEU A 24 3.43 11.92 1.73
CA LEU A 24 3.32 12.64 0.47
C LEU A 24 4.66 13.21 -0.01
N GLU A 25 5.59 13.54 0.89
CA GLU A 25 6.92 14.06 0.53
C GLU A 25 7.74 13.06 -0.29
N HIS A 26 7.36 11.78 -0.23
CA HIS A 26 7.98 10.70 -0.98
C HIS A 26 7.25 10.36 -2.28
N LEU A 27 6.23 11.11 -2.68
CA LEU A 27 5.46 10.83 -3.89
C LEU A 27 5.51 12.04 -4.81
N ASP A 28 5.83 11.82 -6.09
CA ASP A 28 5.82 12.90 -7.08
C ASP A 28 4.46 12.98 -7.78
N PHE A 29 3.77 14.09 -7.58
CA PHE A 29 2.46 14.36 -8.21
C PHE A 29 2.56 15.16 -9.51
N ALA A 30 3.75 15.63 -9.90
CA ALA A 30 3.97 16.47 -11.08
C ALA A 30 2.98 17.66 -11.18
N GLY A 31 2.71 18.32 -10.04
CA GLY A 31 1.77 19.44 -9.94
C GLY A 31 0.28 19.08 -9.93
N ASN A 32 -0.09 17.79 -10.00
CA ASN A 32 -1.49 17.33 -9.99
C ASN A 32 -1.99 16.97 -8.58
N ASN A 33 -3.27 16.62 -8.48
CA ASN A 33 -3.89 16.10 -7.24
C ASN A 33 -3.88 14.57 -7.16
N SER A 34 -3.34 13.90 -8.17
CA SER A 34 -3.26 12.45 -8.25
C SER A 34 -1.98 11.96 -8.93
N VAL A 35 -1.50 10.80 -8.52
CA VAL A 35 -0.39 10.07 -9.15
C VAL A 35 -0.72 8.59 -9.23
N ASP A 36 -0.34 7.95 -10.34
CA ASP A 36 -0.41 6.50 -10.48
C ASP A 36 0.91 5.89 -10.02
N LEU A 37 0.88 5.24 -8.84
CA LEU A 37 2.03 4.56 -8.27
C LEU A 37 2.20 3.22 -8.97
N ARG A 38 3.33 3.04 -9.66
CA ARG A 38 3.81 1.72 -10.05
C ARG A 38 4.45 1.09 -8.83
N VAL A 39 3.92 -0.06 -8.40
CA VAL A 39 4.39 -0.80 -7.24
C VAL A 39 4.65 -2.24 -7.65
N LYS A 40 5.76 -2.80 -7.21
CA LYS A 40 6.03 -4.23 -7.30
C LYS A 40 5.33 -4.93 -6.14
N ASP A 41 4.54 -5.95 -6.41
CA ASP A 41 3.91 -6.76 -5.36
C ASP A 41 4.85 -7.88 -4.87
N SER A 42 4.37 -8.68 -3.92
CA SER A 42 5.14 -9.80 -3.35
C SER A 42 5.46 -10.90 -4.36
N CYS A 43 4.67 -11.03 -5.43
CA CYS A 43 4.93 -11.96 -6.54
C CYS A 43 5.94 -11.38 -7.54
N GLY A 44 6.36 -10.13 -7.35
CA GLY A 44 7.24 -9.41 -8.25
C GLY A 44 6.54 -8.80 -9.46
N GLU A 45 5.21 -8.81 -9.50
CA GLU A 45 4.44 -8.21 -10.59
C GLU A 45 4.26 -6.70 -10.40
N LEU A 46 4.23 -5.96 -11.50
CA LEU A 46 3.93 -4.54 -11.49
C LEU A 46 2.42 -4.31 -11.39
N ARG A 47 2.02 -3.58 -10.35
CA ARG A 47 0.66 -3.10 -10.13
C ARG A 47 0.63 -1.57 -10.23
N VAL A 48 -0.51 -1.04 -10.66
CA VAL A 48 -0.77 0.40 -10.67
C VAL A 48 -1.83 0.72 -9.63
N ILE A 49 -1.47 1.53 -8.65
CA ILE A 49 -2.39 2.00 -7.60
C ILE A 49 -2.41 3.52 -7.61
N ARG A 50 -3.59 4.12 -7.80
CA ARG A 50 -3.74 5.58 -7.83
C ARG A 50 -3.75 6.16 -6.43
N CYS A 51 -2.81 7.05 -6.15
CA CYS A 51 -2.83 7.91 -4.98
C CYS A 51 -3.51 9.24 -5.32
N LEU A 52 -4.40 9.71 -4.45
CA LEU A 52 -5.00 11.04 -4.49
C LEU A 52 -4.53 11.82 -3.27
N LYS A 53 -4.19 13.10 -3.45
CA LYS A 53 -4.12 14.07 -2.36
C LYS A 53 -5.33 15.00 -2.44
N ARG A 54 -5.87 15.40 -1.29
CA ARG A 54 -6.97 16.38 -1.22
C ARG A 54 -6.39 17.79 -1.18
N ASN A 55 -7.10 18.74 -1.78
CA ASN A 55 -6.77 20.16 -1.68
C ASN A 55 -7.53 20.75 -0.48
N GLY A 56 -6.83 21.50 0.38
CA GLY A 56 -7.37 22.15 1.59
C GLY A 56 -6.61 21.77 2.87
N ASP A 57 -7.10 22.20 4.03
CA ASP A 57 -6.42 22.06 5.34
C ASP A 57 -6.14 20.61 5.78
N TYR A 58 -6.72 19.62 5.08
CA TYR A 58 -6.61 18.21 5.40
C TYR A 58 -6.22 17.39 4.16
N GLU A 59 -4.94 17.48 3.80
CA GLU A 59 -4.32 16.81 2.64
C GLU A 59 -4.15 15.29 2.82
N LYS A 60 -5.06 14.61 3.53
CA LYS A 60 -4.89 13.20 3.84
C LYS A 60 -4.85 12.37 2.54
N PRO A 61 -3.74 11.70 2.23
CA PRO A 61 -3.63 10.94 1.00
C PRO A 61 -4.43 9.66 1.07
N VAL A 62 -4.92 9.23 -0.09
CA VAL A 62 -5.69 7.99 -0.23
C VAL A 62 -5.24 7.19 -1.45
N LEU A 63 -5.04 5.88 -1.26
CA LEU A 63 -5.00 4.93 -2.36
C LEU A 63 -6.44 4.60 -2.78
N SER A 64 -6.71 4.79 -4.07
CA SER A 64 -8.05 4.76 -4.67
C SER A 64 -8.14 3.66 -5.72
N LYS A 65 -8.01 3.98 -7.01
CA LYS A 65 -8.04 3.01 -8.10
C LYS A 65 -6.92 1.98 -7.93
N GLY A 66 -7.24 0.71 -8.15
CA GLY A 66 -6.30 -0.42 -7.99
C GLY A 66 -6.19 -0.95 -6.56
N TRP A 67 -6.53 -0.15 -5.54
CA TRP A 67 -6.42 -0.57 -4.15
C TRP A 67 -7.38 -1.72 -3.78
N LEU A 68 -8.68 -1.58 -4.04
CA LEU A 68 -9.63 -2.65 -3.71
C LEU A 68 -9.39 -3.93 -4.53
N LYS A 69 -8.81 -3.79 -5.73
CA LYS A 69 -8.35 -4.96 -6.49
C LYS A 69 -7.18 -5.65 -5.78
N PHE A 70 -6.19 -4.89 -5.28
CA PHE A 70 -5.11 -5.46 -4.48
C PHE A 70 -5.63 -6.15 -3.20
N VAL A 71 -6.59 -5.53 -2.50
CA VAL A 71 -7.28 -6.15 -1.35
C VAL A 71 -7.92 -7.49 -1.73
N ALA A 72 -8.65 -7.54 -2.84
CA ALA A 72 -9.30 -8.76 -3.31
C ALA A 72 -8.29 -9.83 -3.76
N ASP A 73 -7.32 -9.43 -4.59
CA ASP A 73 -6.28 -10.31 -5.12
C ASP A 73 -5.43 -10.96 -4.01
N TYR A 74 -5.33 -10.35 -2.83
CA TYR A 74 -4.60 -10.87 -1.68
C TYR A 74 -5.49 -11.32 -0.50
N GLY A 75 -6.82 -11.26 -0.64
CA GLY A 75 -7.75 -11.62 0.43
C GLY A 75 -7.50 -10.87 1.75
N LEU A 76 -7.21 -9.56 1.67
CA LEU A 76 -6.87 -8.75 2.84
C LEU A 76 -8.11 -8.40 3.67
N GLY A 77 -7.96 -8.49 4.98
CA GLY A 77 -8.98 -8.21 5.98
C GLY A 77 -8.56 -7.17 7.00
N VAL A 78 -9.52 -6.80 7.86
CA VAL A 78 -9.24 -5.91 9.00
C VAL A 78 -8.22 -6.57 9.91
N GLY A 79 -7.19 -5.83 10.32
CA GLY A 79 -6.10 -6.33 11.16
C GLY A 79 -4.90 -6.89 10.38
N ASP A 80 -5.02 -7.10 9.06
CA ASP A 80 -3.85 -7.28 8.21
C ASP A 80 -3.06 -5.97 8.10
N LYS A 81 -1.82 -6.04 7.66
CA LYS A 81 -0.92 -4.90 7.55
C LYS A 81 -0.46 -4.73 6.13
N VAL A 82 -0.37 -3.49 5.68
CA VAL A 82 0.25 -3.14 4.40
C VAL A 82 1.43 -2.22 4.62
N VAL A 83 2.50 -2.48 3.88
CA VAL A 83 3.76 -1.72 3.89
C VAL A 83 4.05 -1.24 2.47
N LEU A 84 4.35 0.04 2.33
CA LEU A 84 4.89 0.60 1.09
C LEU A 84 6.36 0.95 1.30
N LEU A 85 7.21 0.44 0.44
CA LEU A 85 8.64 0.62 0.44
C LEU A 85 9.04 1.37 -0.84
N ARG A 86 10.01 2.28 -0.75
CA ARG A 86 10.77 2.81 -1.87
C ARG A 86 11.96 1.88 -2.15
N GLU A 87 12.11 1.49 -3.40
CA GLU A 87 13.24 0.71 -3.92
C GLU A 87 14.22 1.64 -4.64
N ASP A 88 15.50 1.46 -4.38
CA ASP A 88 16.58 2.24 -5.01
C ASP A 88 17.02 1.61 -6.35
N ASP A 89 16.71 0.33 -6.57
CA ASP A 89 16.95 -0.37 -7.83
C ASP A 89 15.73 -0.28 -8.75
N HIS A 90 15.90 0.46 -9.85
CA HIS A 90 14.85 0.67 -10.87
C HIS A 90 14.84 -0.42 -11.96
N SER A 91 15.49 -1.57 -11.75
CA SER A 91 15.66 -2.65 -12.75
C SER A 91 14.37 -3.14 -13.42
N LEU A 92 13.20 -2.86 -12.84
CA LEU A 92 11.88 -3.24 -13.38
C LEU A 92 10.91 -2.06 -13.59
N GLY A 93 11.39 -0.81 -13.59
CA GLY A 93 10.55 0.36 -13.87
C GLY A 93 9.53 0.73 -12.78
N SER A 94 9.71 0.18 -11.58
CA SER A 94 9.02 0.61 -10.35
C SER A 94 10.01 1.37 -9.45
N GLN A 95 9.49 2.34 -8.68
CA GLN A 95 10.23 2.97 -7.59
C GLN A 95 9.77 2.44 -6.22
N PHE A 96 8.76 1.58 -6.21
CA PHE A 96 8.08 1.16 -5.00
C PHE A 96 7.81 -0.35 -4.98
N ARG A 97 7.77 -0.90 -3.78
CA ARG A 97 7.25 -2.24 -3.48
C ARG A 97 6.13 -2.14 -2.47
N ILE A 98 5.07 -2.93 -2.66
CA ILE A 98 3.96 -3.05 -1.72
C ILE A 98 3.91 -4.47 -1.16
N GLU A 99 3.82 -4.58 0.16
CA GLU A 99 3.75 -5.87 0.87
C GLU A 99 2.49 -5.93 1.69
N ALA A 100 1.84 -7.10 1.70
CA ALA A 100 0.73 -7.41 2.57
C ALA A 100 1.14 -8.48 3.58
N LEU A 101 0.86 -8.23 4.86
CA LEU A 101 1.28 -9.06 5.97
C LEU A 101 0.10 -9.42 6.86
N ARG A 102 0.03 -10.67 7.32
CA ARG A 102 -0.96 -11.16 8.28
C ARG A 102 -0.27 -11.58 9.56
N LYS A 103 -0.92 -11.29 10.70
CA LYS A 103 -0.44 -11.71 12.01
C LYS A 103 -0.55 -13.23 12.13
N ILE A 104 0.58 -13.89 12.34
CA ILE A 104 0.67 -15.33 12.58
C ILE A 104 1.06 -15.57 14.04
N VAL A 105 0.48 -16.61 14.64
CA VAL A 105 0.84 -17.07 15.98
C VAL A 105 1.55 -18.42 15.83
N LEU A 106 2.83 -18.45 16.14
CA LEU A 106 3.65 -19.65 16.11
C LEU A 106 4.19 -19.90 17.51
N LEU A 107 3.84 -21.05 18.11
CA LEU A 107 4.31 -21.43 19.45
C LEU A 107 4.05 -20.36 20.53
N GLY A 108 2.92 -19.66 20.45
CA GLY A 108 2.55 -18.57 21.37
C GLY A 108 3.20 -17.21 21.07
N GLN A 109 4.13 -17.14 20.11
CA GLN A 109 4.75 -15.89 19.68
C GLN A 109 4.01 -15.29 18.48
N LYS A 110 3.87 -13.96 18.46
CA LYS A 110 3.21 -13.22 17.38
C LYS A 110 4.26 -12.73 16.39
N ALA A 111 4.10 -13.07 15.12
CA ALA A 111 4.92 -12.55 14.02
C ALA A 111 4.03 -12.03 12.89
N TRP A 112 4.63 -11.35 11.91
CA TRP A 112 3.98 -10.95 10.67
C TRP A 112 4.50 -11.85 9.55
N GLY A 113 3.60 -12.56 8.88
CA GLY A 113 3.91 -13.36 7.70
C GLY A 113 3.35 -12.71 6.43
N GLU A 114 4.02 -12.90 5.31
CA GLU A 114 3.55 -12.39 4.01
C GLU A 114 2.26 -13.10 3.58
N VAL A 115 1.33 -12.34 3.01
CA VAL A 115 0.08 -12.86 2.46
C VAL A 115 0.32 -13.22 0.99
N PRO A 116 0.18 -14.51 0.60
CA PRO A 116 0.28 -14.88 -0.80
C PRO A 116 -0.94 -14.37 -1.58
N ARG A 117 -0.76 -14.15 -2.88
CA ARG A 117 -1.88 -13.82 -3.78
C ARG A 117 -2.89 -14.96 -3.77
N ALA A 118 -4.18 -14.64 -3.67
CA ALA A 118 -5.27 -15.59 -3.85
C ALA A 118 -5.25 -16.10 -5.30
N THR A 119 -5.17 -17.42 -5.45
CA THR A 119 -5.24 -18.14 -6.74
C THR A 119 -6.67 -18.29 -7.23
#